data_AF-A0A543B2J1-F1
#
_entry.id   AF-A0A543B2J1-F1
#
_cell.length_a   1.000
_cell.length_b   1.000
_cell.length_c   1.000
_cell.angle_alpha   90.00
_cell.angle_beta   90.00
_cell.angle_gamma   90.00
#
_symmetry.space_group_name_H-M   'P 1'
#
loop_
_entity.id
_entity.type
_entity.pdbx_description
1 polymer ?
#
loop_
_entity_poly.entity_id
_entity_poly.type
_entity_poly.pdbx_seq_one_letter_code
_entity_poly.pdbx_strand_id
1 'polypeptide(L)'
;MEIDLDEIRKTGNEYFPAVADEFERIGTKIGDLSLAAGLKGQIADGTEQVDLQDALNGFHSVIAKALTTSADYLEDCGECLVQIADEYDSTDQHTAEEIYRPSAGFEDQAYNKPDSAQ
;
A
#
# COMPACT_ATOMS: atom_id res chain seq x y z
N MET A 1 23.80 -3.08 3.54
CA MET A 1 22.75 -2.29 2.87
C MET A 1 21.68 -2.12 3.93
N GLU A 2 21.47 -0.90 4.38
CA GLU A 2 20.49 -0.57 5.42
C GLU A 2 19.17 -0.21 4.73
N ILE A 3 18.07 -0.77 5.21
CA ILE A 3 16.75 -0.48 4.66
C ILE A 3 16.25 0.80 5.33
N ASP A 4 15.91 1.80 4.53
CA ASP A 4 15.35 3.06 5.02
C ASP A 4 13.84 2.88 5.29
N LEU A 5 13.51 2.53 6.54
CA LEU A 5 12.12 2.28 6.96
C LEU A 5 11.28 3.56 6.94
N ASP A 6 11.89 4.73 7.13
CA ASP A 6 11.18 6.01 7.11
C ASP A 6 10.73 6.35 5.69
N GLU A 7 11.57 6.09 4.68
CA GLU A 7 11.19 6.28 3.28
C GLU A 7 10.12 5.26 2.85
N ILE A 8 10.13 4.03 3.38
CA ILE A 8 9.07 3.03 3.14
C ILE A 8 7.75 3.50 3.76
N ARG A 9 7.76 3.96 5.02
CA ARG A 9 6.57 4.51 5.70
C ARG A 9 6.04 5.74 4.97
N LYS A 10 6.92 6.61 4.48
CA LYS A 10 6.54 7.78 3.68
C LYS A 10 5.87 7.36 2.38
N THR A 11 6.44 6.36 1.71
CA THR A 11 5.88 5.82 0.47
C THR A 11 4.49 5.23 0.69
N GLY A 12 4.31 4.47 1.76
CA GLY A 12 3.02 3.86 2.10
C GLY A 12 1.96 4.86 2.60
N ASN A 13 2.36 5.89 3.35
CA ASN A 13 1.41 6.86 3.94
C ASN A 13 1.12 8.09 3.05
N GLU A 14 2.04 8.49 2.18
CA GLU A 14 1.87 9.70 1.36
C GLU A 14 1.76 9.39 -0.13
N TYR A 15 2.68 8.61 -0.70
CA TYR A 15 2.77 8.50 -2.17
C TYR A 15 1.72 7.55 -2.77
N PHE A 16 1.55 6.35 -2.21
CA PHE A 16 0.55 5.41 -2.70
C PHE A 16 -0.88 5.96 -2.56
N PRO A 17 -1.29 6.50 -1.38
CA PRO A 17 -2.59 7.15 -1.23
C PRO A 17 -2.79 8.33 -2.19
N ALA A 18 -1.77 9.19 -2.39
CA ALA A 18 -1.91 10.31 -3.33
C ALA A 18 -2.12 9.87 -4.79
N VAL A 19 -1.55 8.74 -5.20
CA VAL A 19 -1.80 8.17 -6.53
C VAL A 19 -3.18 7.50 -6.59
N ALA A 20 -3.60 6.82 -5.52
CA ALA A 20 -4.94 6.24 -5.41
C ALA A 20 -6.03 7.31 -5.56
N ASP A 21 -5.91 8.43 -4.83
CA ASP A 21 -6.80 9.59 -4.92
C ASP A 21 -6.96 10.09 -6.35
N GLU A 22 -5.85 10.18 -7.11
CA GLU A 22 -5.88 10.63 -8.50
C GLU A 22 -6.55 9.62 -9.42
N PHE A 23 -6.33 8.32 -9.21
CA PHE A 23 -7.01 7.27 -9.95
C PHE A 23 -8.52 7.26 -9.70
N GLU A 24 -8.94 7.39 -8.44
CA GLU A 24 -10.35 7.48 -8.07
C GLU A 24 -10.99 8.75 -8.65
N ARG A 25 -10.30 9.89 -8.54
CA ARG A 25 -10.77 11.18 -9.08
C ARG A 25 -10.95 11.13 -10.60
N ILE A 26 -10.04 10.48 -11.33
CA ILE A 26 -10.15 10.34 -12.79
C ILE A 26 -11.22 9.31 -13.15
N GLY A 27 -11.24 8.16 -12.48
CA GLY A 27 -12.24 7.11 -12.69
C GLY A 27 -13.67 7.62 -12.51
N THR A 28 -13.93 8.34 -11.42
CA THR A 28 -15.22 8.98 -11.15
C THR A 28 -15.60 9.98 -12.25
N LYS A 29 -14.67 10.88 -12.64
CA LYS A 29 -14.93 11.83 -13.74
C LYS A 29 -15.27 11.15 -15.05
N ILE A 30 -14.63 10.02 -15.37
CA ILE A 30 -14.93 9.25 -16.58
C ILE A 30 -16.29 8.54 -16.46
N GLY A 31 -16.61 7.99 -15.29
CA GLY A 31 -17.91 7.38 -15.03
C GLY A 31 -19.08 8.37 -15.12
N ASP A 32 -18.85 9.62 -14.73
CA ASP A 32 -19.85 10.70 -14.78
C ASP A 32 -20.02 11.33 -16.17
N LEU A 33 -19.15 11.01 -17.14
CA LEU A 33 -19.27 11.51 -18.52
C LEU A 33 -20.47 10.85 -19.21
N SER A 34 -21.63 11.52 -19.16
CA SER A 34 -22.75 11.20 -20.02
C SER A 34 -22.48 11.64 -21.47
N LEU A 35 -22.14 10.68 -22.34
CA LEU A 35 -21.89 10.92 -23.77
C LEU A 35 -23.13 11.36 -24.57
N ALA A 36 -24.32 11.27 -23.97
CA ALA A 36 -25.60 11.59 -24.59
C ALA A 36 -25.69 13.05 -25.10
N ALA A 37 -24.88 13.97 -24.56
CA ALA A 37 -24.84 15.36 -25.00
C ALA A 37 -23.81 15.63 -26.11
N GLY A 38 -22.72 14.85 -26.20
CA GLY A 38 -21.59 15.11 -27.10
C GLY A 38 -21.81 14.62 -28.53
N LEU A 39 -22.57 13.53 -28.70
CA LEU A 39 -22.79 12.89 -30.00
C LEU A 39 -23.99 13.44 -30.78
N LYS A 40 -24.75 14.39 -30.19
CA LYS A 40 -26.01 14.92 -30.74
C LYS A 40 -25.87 15.62 -32.11
N GLY A 41 -24.65 15.87 -32.59
CA GLY A 41 -24.39 16.64 -33.82
C GLY A 41 -23.59 15.95 -34.92
N GLN A 42 -23.15 14.69 -34.77
CA GLN A 42 -22.13 14.11 -35.67
C GLN A 42 -22.56 12.93 -36.55
N ILE A 43 -23.75 12.35 -36.38
CA ILE A 43 -24.18 11.17 -37.16
C ILE A 43 -25.61 11.38 -37.67
N ALA A 44 -25.80 11.29 -38.98
CA ALA A 44 -27.05 11.61 -39.68
C ALA A 44 -28.08 10.47 -39.66
N ASP A 45 -27.73 9.29 -39.15
CA ASP A 45 -28.60 8.12 -39.10
C ASP A 45 -28.81 7.68 -37.64
N GLY A 46 -30.05 7.81 -37.17
CA GLY A 46 -30.40 7.73 -35.73
C GLY A 46 -30.19 6.34 -35.11
N THR A 47 -30.05 5.29 -35.91
CA THR A 47 -29.79 3.92 -35.45
C THR A 47 -28.31 3.69 -35.12
N GLU A 48 -27.38 4.11 -36.01
CA GLU A 48 -25.93 4.01 -35.75
C GLU A 48 -25.47 4.92 -34.60
N GLN A 49 -26.20 6.01 -34.35
CA GLN A 49 -25.92 6.93 -33.24
C GLN A 49 -26.17 6.30 -31.86
N VAL A 50 -27.22 5.47 -31.72
CA VAL A 50 -27.56 4.81 -30.45
C VAL A 50 -26.55 3.70 -30.14
N ASP A 51 -26.22 2.87 -31.12
CA ASP A 51 -25.26 1.77 -30.94
C ASP A 51 -23.86 2.28 -30.59
N LEU A 52 -23.40 3.35 -31.27
CA LEU A 52 -22.12 3.98 -30.95
C LEU A 52 -22.13 4.61 -29.55
N GLN A 53 -23.22 5.27 -29.16
CA GLN A 53 -23.34 5.88 -27.85
C GLN A 53 -23.33 4.83 -26.74
N ASP A 54 -24.03 3.71 -26.90
CA ASP A 54 -24.05 2.62 -25.94
C ASP A 54 -22.68 1.93 -25.84
N ALA A 55 -22.01 1.72 -26.97
CA ALA A 55 -20.65 1.18 -26.99
C ALA A 55 -19.65 2.09 -26.25
N LEU A 56 -19.72 3.41 -26.48
CA LEU A 56 -18.84 4.38 -25.82
C LEU A 56 -19.17 4.52 -24.32
N ASN A 57 -20.44 4.50 -23.94
CA ASN A 57 -20.86 4.47 -22.53
C ASN A 57 -20.33 3.20 -21.83
N GLY A 58 -20.43 2.04 -22.48
CA GLY A 58 -19.88 0.79 -21.97
C GLY A 58 -18.36 0.87 -21.80
N PHE A 59 -17.65 1.43 -22.79
CA PHE A 59 -16.21 1.62 -22.73
C PHE A 59 -15.78 2.56 -21.58
N HIS A 60 -16.46 3.70 -21.41
CA HIS A 60 -16.21 4.62 -20.28
C HIS A 60 -16.46 3.94 -18.94
N SER A 61 -17.55 3.17 -18.82
CA SER A 61 -17.87 2.44 -17.59
C SER A 61 -16.76 1.43 -17.22
N VAL A 62 -16.21 0.71 -18.21
CA VAL A 62 -15.11 -0.23 -17.99
C VAL A 62 -13.84 0.49 -17.55
N ILE A 63 -13.48 1.61 -18.19
CA ILE A 63 -12.31 2.40 -17.81
C ILE A 63 -12.46 2.98 -16.40
N ALA A 64 -13.62 3.58 -16.11
CA ALA A 64 -13.93 4.14 -14.81
C ALA A 64 -13.74 3.09 -13.71
N LYS A 65 -14.31 1.89 -13.92
CA LYS A 65 -14.17 0.77 -12.99
C LYS A 65 -12.72 0.30 -12.84
N ALA A 66 -11.97 0.19 -13.94
CA ALA A 66 -10.57 -0.23 -13.88
C ALA A 66 -9.70 0.76 -13.10
N LEU A 67 -9.96 2.07 -13.24
CA LEU A 67 -9.26 3.11 -12.52
C LEU A 67 -9.61 3.11 -11.03
N THR A 68 -10.88 3.04 -10.67
CA THR A 68 -11.29 2.99 -9.25
C THR A 68 -10.77 1.72 -8.57
N THR A 69 -10.84 0.55 -9.23
CA THR A 69 -10.24 -0.69 -8.68
C THR A 69 -8.72 -0.60 -8.55
N SER A 70 -8.04 0.13 -9.45
CA SER A 70 -6.60 0.36 -9.30
C SER A 70 -6.27 1.29 -8.14
N ALA A 71 -7.17 2.23 -7.80
CA ALA A 71 -7.04 3.06 -6.60
C ALA A 71 -7.08 2.19 -5.34
N ASP A 72 -8.07 1.28 -5.23
CA ASP A 72 -8.17 0.33 -4.12
C ASP A 72 -6.85 -0.46 -3.93
N TYR A 73 -6.28 -0.98 -5.02
CA TYR A 73 -5.01 -1.72 -4.95
C TYR A 73 -3.80 -0.87 -4.54
N LEU A 74 -3.81 0.42 -4.87
CA LEU A 74 -2.76 1.34 -4.47
C LEU A 74 -2.85 1.63 -2.96
N GLU A 75 -4.06 1.78 -2.41
CA GLU A 75 -4.27 1.89 -0.96
C GLU A 75 -3.78 0.63 -0.24
N ASP A 76 -4.19 -0.56 -0.69
CA ASP A 76 -3.75 -1.85 -0.13
C ASP A 76 -2.21 -1.98 -0.14
N CYS A 77 -1.57 -1.53 -1.23
CA CYS A 77 -0.12 -1.53 -1.34
C CYS A 77 0.54 -0.55 -0.36
N GLY A 78 -0.07 0.62 -0.15
CA GLY A 78 0.37 1.59 0.84
C GLY A 78 0.32 1.03 2.26
N GLU A 79 -0.81 0.43 2.64
CA GLU A 79 -1.00 -0.23 3.94
C GLU A 79 0.02 -1.35 4.17
N CYS A 80 0.23 -2.20 3.17
CA CYS A 80 1.19 -3.30 3.23
C CYS A 80 2.63 -2.81 3.44
N LEU A 81 3.04 -1.73 2.78
CA LEU A 81 4.37 -1.14 2.97
C LEU A 81 4.57 -0.62 4.39
N VAL A 82 3.57 0.07 4.96
CA VAL A 82 3.63 0.53 6.35
C VAL A 82 3.71 -0.64 7.31
N GLN A 83 2.88 -1.67 7.11
CA GLN A 83 2.90 -2.87 7.93
C GLN A 83 4.27 -3.56 7.92
N ILE A 84 4.87 -3.73 6.74
CA ILE A 84 6.20 -4.34 6.61
C ILE A 84 7.27 -3.49 7.31
N ALA A 85 7.21 -2.17 7.20
CA ALA A 85 8.16 -1.28 7.86
C ALA A 85 8.07 -1.41 9.39
N ASP A 86 6.86 -1.48 9.93
CA ASP A 86 6.63 -1.61 11.37
C ASP A 86 7.01 -3.00 11.90
N GLU A 87 6.75 -4.07 11.14
CA GLU A 87 7.21 -5.43 11.47
C GLU A 87 8.74 -5.53 11.47
N TYR A 88 9.41 -4.85 10.54
CA TYR A 88 10.87 -4.84 10.48
C TYR A 88 11.49 -4.08 11.67
N ASP A 89 10.96 -2.89 11.98
CA ASP A 89 11.39 -2.09 13.14
C ASP A 89 11.19 -2.86 14.46
N SER A 90 10.03 -3.52 14.63
CA SER A 90 9.77 -4.37 15.79
C SER A 90 10.73 -5.57 15.88
N THR A 91 11.09 -6.17 14.75
CA THR A 91 12.02 -7.31 14.72
C THR A 91 13.44 -6.86 15.06
N ASP A 92 13.87 -5.71 14.58
CA ASP A 92 15.18 -5.13 14.90
C ASP A 92 15.28 -4.78 16.39
N GLN A 93 14.21 -4.19 16.95
CA GLN A 93 14.11 -3.92 18.39
C GLN A 93 14.19 -5.21 19.23
N HIS A 94 13.45 -6.26 18.87
CA HIS A 94 13.54 -7.55 19.58
C HIS A 94 14.91 -8.20 19.45
N THR A 95 15.55 -8.11 18.28
CA THR A 95 16.91 -8.64 18.07
C THR A 95 17.92 -7.87 18.93
N ALA A 96 17.80 -6.54 19.01
CA ALA A 96 18.63 -5.71 19.87
C ALA A 96 18.44 -6.07 21.36
N GLU A 97 17.20 -6.30 21.80
CA GLU A 97 16.88 -6.73 23.17
C GLU A 97 17.45 -8.12 23.51
N GLU A 98 17.39 -9.08 22.58
CA GLU A 98 17.92 -10.44 22.78
C GLU A 98 19.46 -10.46 22.82
N ILE A 99 20.12 -9.67 21.98
CA ILE A 99 21.58 -9.52 21.99
C ILE A 99 22.05 -8.74 23.22
N TYR A 100 21.27 -7.75 23.68
CA TYR A 100 21.61 -6.91 24.82
C TYR A 100 21.20 -7.49 26.17
N ARG A 101 20.56 -8.66 26.25
CA ARG A 101 20.48 -9.39 27.53
C ARG A 101 21.92 -9.76 27.92
N PRO A 102 22.52 -9.10 28.92
CA PRO A 102 23.71 -9.69 29.54
C PRO A 102 23.21 -11.03 30.09
N SER A 103 24.03 -12.06 30.02
CA SER A 103 23.78 -13.33 30.68
C SER A 103 23.63 -13.11 32.19
N ALA A 104 22.48 -12.63 32.63
CA ALA A 104 22.05 -12.54 34.02
C ALA A 104 21.73 -13.96 34.46
N GLY A 105 22.79 -14.71 34.76
CA GLY A 105 22.67 -16.13 35.11
C GLY A 105 23.98 -16.92 35.18
N PHE A 106 25.14 -16.34 34.87
CA PHE A 106 26.44 -16.98 35.17
C PHE A 106 27.18 -16.19 36.26
N GLU A 107 26.57 -16.09 37.44
CA GLU A 107 27.30 -15.74 38.66
C GLU A 107 28.00 -17.00 39.19
N ASP A 108 29.33 -16.99 39.10
CA ASP A 108 30.31 -17.59 40.01
C ASP A 108 30.02 -18.98 40.61
N GLN A 109 30.47 -20.04 39.92
CA GLN A 109 30.91 -21.28 40.57
C GLN A 109 32.42 -21.50 40.42
N ALA A 110 33.21 -20.44 40.48
CA ALA A 110 34.66 -20.53 40.61
C ALA A 110 35.08 -20.15 42.04
N TYR A 111 35.73 -21.09 42.73
CA TYR A 111 36.35 -20.95 44.07
C TYR A 111 35.46 -21.16 45.30
N ASN A 112 35.04 -22.41 45.53
CA ASN A 112 35.09 -22.96 46.88
C ASN A 112 36.31 -23.89 46.99
N LYS A 113 37.48 -23.30 47.29
CA LYS A 113 38.54 -24.02 48.00
C LYS A 113 38.22 -23.93 49.49
N PRO A 114 37.87 -25.01 50.19
CA PRO A 114 38.19 -25.10 51.60
C PRO A 114 39.68 -25.43 51.70
N ASP A 115 40.47 -24.40 51.99
CA ASP A 115 41.82 -24.58 52.51
C ASP A 115 41.72 -25.21 53.91
N SER A 116 42.65 -26.11 54.18
CA SER A 116 42.83 -26.88 55.40
C SER A 116 42.94 -26.06 56.68
N ALA A 117 42.35 -26.54 57.79
CA ALA A 117 42.97 -26.74 59.12
C ALA A 117 41.95 -26.73 60.28
N GLN A 118 41.74 -27.88 60.94
CA GLN A 118 42.12 -28.15 62.34
C GLN A 118 41.69 -29.57 62.74
#